data_AF-Q683L8-F1
#
_entry.id   AF-Q683L8-F1
#
_cell.length_a   1.000
_cell.length_b   1.000
_cell.length_c   1.000
_cell.angle_alpha   90.00
_cell.angle_beta   90.00
_cell.angle_gamma   90.00
#
_symmetry.space_group_name_H-M   'P 1'
#
loop_
_entity.id
_entity.type
_entity.pdbx_description
1 polymer ?
#
loop_
_entity_poly.entity_id
_entity_poly.type
_entity_poly.pdbx_seq_one_letter_code
_entity_poly.pdbx_strand_id
1 'polypeptide(L)'
;HRHQTKKSNLRSLADIGKTVSSASRMFTNPDNGSPAMTHRNLTSSSLNDISDKPEKDQLKNKFMKKLPRDAEASNVLVGEVDFLDSPFIAFVRLQQAVMLGALTEVPVPTRFLFILLGPKGKAKSYHEIGRAIATLMSDEVFHDIAYKAKDRQDLIAGIDEFLDEVIVLPPGEWDPAIRIEPPKSLPSSDKRKNMYSGGENVQMNGDTP
;
A
#
# COMPACT_ATOMS: atom_id res chain seq x y z
N HIS A 1 -34.26 -44.69 -3.11
CA HIS A 1 -33.27 -43.80 -2.47
C HIS A 1 -32.74 -42.81 -3.50
N ARG A 2 -32.96 -41.50 -3.30
CA ARG A 2 -32.62 -40.43 -4.26
C ARG A 2 -31.47 -39.61 -3.68
N HIS A 3 -30.30 -39.67 -4.33
CA HIS A 3 -29.12 -38.88 -3.96
C HIS A 3 -29.39 -37.37 -4.15
N GLN A 4 -29.22 -36.59 -3.09
CA GLN A 4 -29.02 -35.14 -3.18
C GLN A 4 -27.50 -34.89 -3.22
N THR A 5 -27.01 -34.34 -4.33
CA THR A 5 -25.69 -33.73 -4.41
C THR A 5 -25.78 -32.29 -3.90
N LYS A 6 -25.06 -32.01 -2.81
CA LYS A 6 -24.85 -30.65 -2.27
C LYS A 6 -24.08 -29.83 -3.32
N LYS A 7 -24.70 -28.78 -3.85
CA LYS A 7 -24.02 -27.76 -4.68
C LYS A 7 -23.07 -26.95 -3.78
N SER A 8 -21.82 -26.81 -4.20
CA SER A 8 -20.81 -25.97 -3.55
C SER A 8 -21.13 -24.49 -3.82
N ASN A 9 -21.18 -23.68 -2.76
CA ASN A 9 -21.32 -22.22 -2.85
C ASN A 9 -19.97 -21.56 -3.14
N LEU A 10 -19.47 -21.71 -4.37
CA LEU A 10 -18.40 -20.86 -4.89
C LEU A 10 -19.03 -19.59 -5.49
N ARG A 11 -18.92 -18.47 -4.77
CA ARG A 11 -19.23 -17.14 -5.30
C ARG A 11 -18.00 -16.60 -6.05
N SER A 12 -18.20 -16.22 -7.30
CA SER A 12 -17.20 -15.58 -8.15
C SER A 12 -16.92 -14.14 -7.69
N LEU A 13 -15.67 -13.70 -7.76
CA LEU A 13 -15.22 -12.34 -7.41
C LEU A 13 -15.78 -11.24 -8.35
N ALA A 14 -16.50 -11.61 -9.40
CA ALA A 14 -17.05 -10.67 -10.39
C ALA A 14 -18.37 -9.97 -9.97
N ASP A 15 -19.00 -10.36 -8.85
CA ASP A 15 -20.34 -9.87 -8.48
C ASP A 15 -20.37 -8.77 -7.39
N ILE A 16 -19.21 -8.26 -6.94
CA ILE A 16 -19.14 -7.30 -5.81
C ILE A 16 -19.35 -5.82 -6.25
N GLY A 17 -19.41 -5.53 -7.55
CA GLY A 17 -19.35 -4.14 -8.05
C GLY A 17 -20.67 -3.40 -8.32
N LYS A 18 -21.85 -3.88 -7.91
CA LYS A 18 -23.14 -3.31 -8.39
C LYS A 18 -24.08 -2.68 -7.35
N THR A 19 -23.68 -2.49 -6.10
CA THR A 19 -24.60 -1.94 -5.08
C THR A 19 -24.02 -0.75 -4.32
N VAL A 20 -23.89 0.41 -4.98
CA VAL A 20 -23.94 1.74 -4.31
C VAL A 20 -24.17 2.84 -5.35
N SER A 21 -25.35 2.91 -5.97
CA SER A 21 -25.81 4.11 -6.72
C SER A 21 -27.31 4.05 -6.98
N SER A 22 -28.14 4.12 -5.93
CA SER A 22 -29.59 4.32 -6.06
C SER A 22 -30.19 4.98 -4.83
N ALA A 23 -30.21 6.32 -4.80
CA ALA A 23 -31.19 7.19 -4.12
C ALA A 23 -30.71 8.63 -4.37
N SER A 24 -31.42 9.55 -5.02
CA SER A 24 -32.86 9.81 -4.92
C SER A 24 -33.35 10.52 -6.18
N ARG A 25 -34.37 9.95 -6.84
CA ARG A 25 -35.32 10.70 -7.67
C ARG A 25 -36.70 10.40 -7.11
N MET A 26 -37.29 11.36 -6.41
CA MET A 26 -38.73 11.38 -6.14
C MET A 26 -39.26 12.76 -6.48
N PHE A 27 -40.25 12.78 -7.37
CA PHE A 27 -41.01 13.95 -7.81
C PHE A 27 -42.17 14.22 -6.83
N THR A 28 -42.53 15.47 -6.56
CA THR A 28 -43.89 16.06 -6.73
C THR A 28 -43.98 17.52 -6.25
N ASN A 29 -44.45 18.37 -7.19
CA ASN A 29 -45.10 19.69 -7.19
C ASN A 29 -44.73 20.87 -6.24
N PRO A 30 -44.78 22.13 -6.75
CA PRO A 30 -44.54 23.35 -5.97
C PRO A 30 -45.85 23.92 -5.41
N ASP A 31 -45.83 24.43 -4.18
CA ASP A 31 -46.65 25.59 -3.81
C ASP A 31 -46.11 26.29 -2.55
N ASN A 32 -45.70 27.53 -2.78
CA ASN A 32 -45.85 28.73 -1.96
C ASN A 32 -45.54 28.68 -0.44
N GLY A 33 -44.44 29.34 -0.05
CA GLY A 33 -44.25 29.83 1.33
C GLY A 33 -42.80 29.99 1.80
N SER A 34 -42.20 31.16 1.52
CA SER A 34 -41.06 31.81 2.22
C SER A 34 -39.82 30.99 2.61
N PRO A 35 -38.61 31.23 2.05
CA PRO A 35 -37.40 30.63 2.58
C PRO A 35 -36.80 31.50 3.70
N ALA A 36 -36.95 31.04 4.95
CA ALA A 36 -36.10 31.48 6.04
C ALA A 36 -34.70 30.90 5.84
N MET A 37 -33.70 31.78 5.73
CA MET A 37 -32.27 31.45 5.59
C MET A 37 -31.79 30.62 6.79
N THR A 38 -31.64 29.32 6.61
CA THR A 38 -30.89 28.46 7.53
C THR A 38 -29.51 28.21 6.93
N HIS A 39 -28.50 28.83 7.54
CA HIS A 39 -27.10 28.54 7.24
C HIS A 39 -26.81 27.06 7.55
N ARG A 40 -26.84 26.21 6.52
CA ARG A 40 -26.22 24.88 6.59
C ARG A 40 -24.71 25.08 6.63
N ASN A 41 -24.15 25.07 7.84
CA ASN A 41 -22.73 24.77 8.02
C ASN A 41 -22.48 23.35 7.53
N LEU A 42 -22.06 23.20 6.27
CA LEU A 42 -21.34 22.01 5.81
C LEU A 42 -19.92 22.09 6.36
N THR A 43 -19.77 21.89 7.67
CA THR A 43 -18.48 21.48 8.22
C THR A 43 -18.34 20.01 7.89
N SER A 44 -17.50 19.68 6.91
CA SER A 44 -17.07 18.33 6.61
C SER A 44 -16.39 17.74 7.86
N SER A 45 -17.12 17.01 8.68
CA SER A 45 -16.62 16.31 9.86
C SER A 45 -15.86 15.03 9.50
N SER A 46 -15.21 14.99 8.33
CA SER A 46 -14.53 13.79 7.81
C SER A 46 -13.11 13.61 8.34
N LEU A 47 -12.60 14.52 9.18
CA LEU A 47 -11.26 14.42 9.78
C LEU A 47 -11.28 13.95 11.25
N ASN A 48 -12.46 13.80 11.88
CA ASN A 48 -12.58 13.44 13.29
C ASN A 48 -12.80 11.93 13.53
N ASP A 49 -12.81 11.09 12.49
CA ASP A 49 -13.10 9.66 12.63
C ASP A 49 -11.86 8.76 12.49
N ILE A 50 -10.67 9.31 12.76
CA ILE A 50 -9.49 8.51 13.05
C ILE A 50 -9.58 8.10 14.53
N SER A 51 -10.50 7.19 14.82
CA SER A 51 -10.59 6.53 16.12
C SER A 51 -9.43 5.55 16.25
N ASP A 52 -8.67 5.64 17.35
CA ASP A 52 -7.59 4.68 17.69
C ASP A 52 -8.12 3.25 17.92
N LYS A 53 -9.44 3.09 18.06
CA LYS A 53 -10.04 1.77 18.33
C LYS A 53 -10.26 1.01 17.03
N PRO A 54 -9.78 -0.24 16.92
CA PRO A 54 -9.97 -1.05 15.73
C PRO A 54 -11.43 -1.44 15.53
N GLU A 55 -11.89 -1.44 14.29
CA GLU A 55 -13.26 -1.82 13.95
C GLU A 55 -13.50 -3.33 14.10
N LYS A 56 -14.73 -3.74 14.46
CA LYS A 56 -15.10 -5.15 14.66
C LYS A 56 -14.81 -6.03 13.45
N ASP A 57 -14.84 -5.47 12.24
CA ASP A 57 -14.62 -6.23 11.01
C ASP A 57 -13.13 -6.46 10.72
N GLN A 58 -12.26 -5.49 11.05
CA GLN A 58 -10.80 -5.69 10.97
C GLN A 58 -10.33 -6.78 11.94
N LEU A 59 -10.94 -6.86 13.14
CA LEU A 59 -10.64 -7.89 14.15
C LEU A 59 -11.05 -9.31 13.71
N LYS A 60 -12.04 -9.43 12.82
CA LYS A 60 -12.49 -10.71 12.27
C LYS A 60 -11.69 -11.13 11.03
N ASN A 61 -10.77 -10.30 10.57
CA ASN A 61 -10.01 -10.57 9.37
C ASN A 61 -9.11 -11.80 9.55
N LYS A 62 -9.20 -12.77 8.64
CA LYS A 62 -8.42 -14.01 8.70
C LYS A 62 -6.92 -13.76 8.59
N PHE A 63 -6.52 -12.63 8.01
CA PHE A 63 -5.12 -12.21 7.89
C PHE A 63 -4.48 -11.87 9.24
N MET A 64 -5.26 -11.47 10.26
CA MET A 64 -4.74 -11.17 11.60
C MET A 64 -3.95 -12.31 12.24
N LYS A 65 -4.28 -13.55 11.89
CA LYS A 65 -3.61 -14.74 12.43
C LYS A 65 -2.24 -15.02 11.80
N LYS A 66 -1.92 -14.39 10.67
CA LYS A 66 -0.67 -14.58 9.93
C LYS A 66 0.34 -13.46 10.17
N LEU A 67 -0.09 -12.41 10.84
CA LEU A 67 0.69 -11.21 11.01
C LEU A 67 1.65 -11.37 12.21
N PRO A 68 2.93 -10.97 12.06
CA PRO A 68 3.84 -10.83 13.19
C PRO A 68 3.26 -9.89 14.25
N ARG A 69 3.61 -10.11 15.53
CA ARG A 69 3.07 -9.32 16.64
C ARG A 69 3.40 -7.83 16.55
N ASP A 70 4.56 -7.51 15.98
CA ASP A 70 5.08 -6.14 15.90
C ASP A 70 5.00 -5.59 14.47
N ALA A 71 4.07 -6.12 13.66
CA ALA A 71 3.93 -5.67 12.29
C ALA A 71 3.39 -4.25 12.22
N GLU A 72 4.05 -3.44 11.41
CA GLU A 72 3.65 -2.08 11.06
C GLU A 72 3.18 -2.05 9.59
N ALA A 73 2.29 -1.12 9.27
CA ALA A 73 1.81 -0.92 7.90
C ALA A 73 2.65 0.08 7.10
N SER A 74 2.72 -0.18 5.80
CA SER A 74 3.09 0.79 4.77
C SER A 74 1.87 1.05 3.89
N ASN A 75 1.36 2.29 3.89
CA ASN A 75 0.19 2.66 3.11
C ASN A 75 0.62 3.30 1.78
N VAL A 76 0.16 2.73 0.67
CA VAL A 76 0.42 3.26 -0.68
C VAL A 76 -0.88 3.85 -1.22
N LEU A 77 -0.93 5.18 -1.29
CA LEU A 77 -2.10 5.97 -1.64
C LEU A 77 -1.87 6.63 -3.01
N VAL A 78 -2.57 6.15 -4.03
CA VAL A 78 -2.44 6.66 -5.40
C VAL A 78 -3.79 7.13 -5.93
N GLY A 79 -3.85 8.28 -6.61
CA GLY A 79 -5.12 8.83 -7.06
C GLY A 79 -5.01 9.95 -8.09
N GLU A 80 -6.12 10.16 -8.80
CA GLU A 80 -6.29 11.31 -9.69
C GLU A 80 -7.11 12.40 -9.00
N VAL A 81 -6.72 13.65 -9.24
CA VAL A 81 -7.43 14.85 -8.79
C VAL A 81 -7.51 15.85 -9.94
N ASP A 82 -8.52 16.71 -9.94
CA ASP A 82 -8.76 17.69 -11.01
C ASP A 82 -8.11 19.06 -10.78
N PHE A 83 -7.59 19.31 -9.59
CA PHE A 83 -6.97 20.59 -9.24
C PHE A 83 -5.44 20.62 -9.32
N LEU A 84 -4.78 19.49 -9.61
CA LEU A 84 -3.33 19.44 -9.79
C LEU A 84 -2.97 19.53 -11.28
N ASP A 85 -2.08 20.47 -11.62
CA ASP A 85 -1.52 20.57 -12.97
C ASP A 85 -0.34 19.61 -13.20
N SER A 86 0.28 19.12 -12.12
CA SER A 86 1.41 18.19 -12.15
C SER A 86 1.30 17.13 -11.04
N PRO A 87 1.90 15.94 -11.22
CA PRO A 87 1.94 14.93 -10.17
C PRO A 87 2.63 15.45 -8.90
N PHE A 88 2.05 15.14 -7.75
CA PHE A 88 2.59 15.33 -6.41
C PHE A 88 2.97 13.98 -5.82
N ILE A 89 4.18 13.88 -5.28
CA ILE A 89 4.72 12.67 -4.67
C ILE A 89 5.23 13.00 -3.26
N ALA A 90 4.88 12.17 -2.29
CA ALA A 90 5.44 12.20 -0.95
C ALA A 90 5.74 10.78 -0.46
N PHE A 91 6.91 10.61 0.14
CA PHE A 91 7.27 9.43 0.92
C PHE A 91 7.52 9.87 2.36
N VAL A 92 6.79 9.27 3.30
CA VAL A 92 6.75 9.69 4.70
C VAL A 92 7.07 8.50 5.58
N ARG A 93 8.05 8.66 6.48
CA ARG A 93 8.30 7.77 7.62
C ARG A 93 7.87 8.47 8.90
N LEU A 94 6.91 7.91 9.62
CA LEU A 94 6.49 8.42 10.92
C LEU A 94 7.53 8.08 11.98
N GLN A 95 7.80 9.03 12.89
CA GLN A 95 8.73 8.85 14.00
C GLN A 95 8.29 7.72 14.94
N GLN A 96 6.99 7.60 15.16
CA GLN A 96 6.34 6.50 15.87
C GLN A 96 5.20 5.98 14.97
N ALA A 97 4.98 4.67 14.94
CA ALA A 97 3.88 4.12 14.17
C ALA A 97 2.55 4.47 14.86
N VAL A 98 1.54 4.85 14.07
CA VAL A 98 0.26 5.38 14.57
C VAL A 98 -0.91 4.64 13.94
N MET A 99 -1.98 4.39 14.71
CA MET A 99 -3.22 3.81 14.20
C MET A 99 -3.98 4.86 13.36
N LEU A 100 -3.91 4.74 12.03
CA LEU A 100 -4.62 5.65 11.12
C LEU A 100 -6.02 5.12 10.77
N GLY A 101 -6.86 4.93 11.79
CA GLY A 101 -8.28 4.58 11.63
C GLY A 101 -8.51 3.36 10.71
N ALA A 102 -9.43 3.49 9.75
CA ALA A 102 -9.76 2.44 8.79
C ALA A 102 -8.89 2.44 7.52
N LEU A 103 -7.70 3.06 7.54
CA LEU A 103 -6.79 3.10 6.38
C LEU A 103 -6.22 1.72 6.04
N THR A 104 -6.19 0.81 7.02
CA THR A 104 -5.67 -0.55 6.91
C THR A 104 -6.81 -1.57 7.09
N GLU A 105 -6.75 -2.68 6.35
CA GLU A 105 -7.75 -3.76 6.45
C GLU A 105 -7.66 -4.57 7.76
N VAL A 106 -6.53 -4.40 8.47
CA VAL A 106 -6.21 -5.04 9.75
C VAL A 106 -5.66 -3.97 10.69
N PRO A 107 -5.89 -4.08 12.01
CA PRO A 107 -5.49 -3.06 12.98
C PRO A 107 -3.99 -3.07 13.25
N VAL A 108 -3.22 -2.60 12.29
CA VAL A 108 -1.77 -2.40 12.39
C VAL A 108 -1.45 -0.90 12.38
N PRO A 109 -0.50 -0.45 13.21
CA PRO A 109 -0.08 0.93 13.19
C PRO A 109 0.69 1.21 11.91
N THR A 110 0.40 2.33 11.26
CA THR A 110 1.11 2.78 10.06
C THR A 110 2.46 3.35 10.45
N ARG A 111 3.53 2.93 9.77
CA ARG A 111 4.87 3.51 9.86
C ARG A 111 5.22 4.35 8.64
N PHE A 112 4.87 3.86 7.44
CA PHE A 112 5.20 4.50 6.18
C PHE A 112 3.96 4.89 5.39
N LEU A 113 4.05 6.02 4.69
CA LEU A 113 3.06 6.43 3.70
C LEU A 113 3.77 6.82 2.41
N PHE A 114 3.30 6.27 1.29
CA PHE A 114 3.58 6.76 -0.04
C PHE A 114 2.32 7.39 -0.60
N ILE A 115 2.42 8.63 -1.07
CA ILE A 115 1.30 9.38 -1.63
C ILE A 115 1.69 9.82 -3.03
N LEU A 116 0.90 9.44 -4.03
CA LEU A 116 1.00 9.91 -5.40
C LEU A 116 -0.37 10.43 -5.85
N LEU A 117 -0.48 11.73 -6.01
CA LEU A 117 -1.66 12.38 -6.59
C LEU A 117 -1.28 13.03 -7.90
N GLY A 118 -2.15 13.03 -8.90
CA GLY A 118 -1.85 13.75 -10.13
C GLY A 118 -3.08 14.06 -10.98
N PRO A 119 -2.89 14.78 -12.09
CA PRO A 119 -3.98 15.13 -13.00
C PRO A 119 -4.66 13.88 -13.59
N LYS A 120 -5.92 14.07 -14.01
CA LYS A 120 -6.71 13.04 -14.69
C LYS A 120 -6.04 12.57 -15.99
N GLY A 121 -6.29 11.32 -16.36
CA GLY A 121 -5.80 10.69 -17.60
C GLY A 121 -4.57 9.80 -17.42
N LYS A 122 -4.11 9.57 -16.19
CA LYS A 122 -2.94 8.74 -15.85
C LYS A 122 -3.19 7.69 -14.76
N ALA A 123 -4.46 7.41 -14.42
CA ALA A 123 -4.86 6.47 -13.36
C ALA A 123 -4.14 5.12 -13.44
N LYS A 124 -4.05 4.52 -14.64
CA LYS A 124 -3.34 3.25 -14.83
C LYS A 124 -1.86 3.36 -14.47
N SER A 125 -1.19 4.41 -14.96
CA SER A 125 0.23 4.64 -14.65
C SER A 125 0.44 4.87 -13.14
N TYR A 126 -0.43 5.63 -12.49
CA TYR A 126 -0.35 5.84 -11.03
C TYR A 126 -0.58 4.55 -10.25
N HIS A 127 -1.50 3.70 -10.70
CA HIS A 127 -1.72 2.39 -10.12
C HIS A 127 -0.48 1.51 -10.23
N GLU A 128 0.16 1.44 -11.41
CA GLU A 128 1.39 0.67 -11.59
C GLU A 128 2.57 1.21 -10.77
N ILE A 129 2.69 2.53 -10.62
CA ILE A 129 3.68 3.13 -9.70
C ILE A 129 3.39 2.69 -8.26
N GLY A 130 2.13 2.72 -7.83
CA GLY A 130 1.73 2.25 -6.51
C GLY A 130 2.10 0.78 -6.29
N ARG A 131 1.84 -0.08 -7.29
CA ARG A 131 2.25 -1.50 -7.25
C ARG A 131 3.76 -1.64 -7.11
N ALA A 132 4.54 -0.91 -7.90
CA ALA A 132 5.99 -0.93 -7.85
C ALA A 132 6.52 -0.54 -6.46
N ILE A 133 6.00 0.53 -5.86
CA ILE A 133 6.39 0.98 -4.52
C ILE A 133 5.98 -0.05 -3.44
N ALA A 134 4.79 -0.64 -3.55
CA ALA A 134 4.35 -1.68 -2.61
C ALA A 134 5.26 -2.93 -2.67
N THR A 135 5.66 -3.33 -3.88
CA THR A 135 6.63 -4.42 -4.07
C THR A 135 8.00 -4.07 -3.49
N LEU A 136 8.51 -2.85 -3.77
CA LEU A 136 9.77 -2.37 -3.23
C LEU A 136 9.77 -2.35 -1.69
N MET A 137 8.70 -1.86 -1.06
CA MET A 137 8.55 -1.86 0.41
C MET A 137 8.46 -3.26 1.03
N SER A 138 8.23 -4.30 0.23
CA SER A 138 8.20 -5.69 0.67
C SER A 138 9.57 -6.38 0.58
N ASP A 139 10.56 -5.75 -0.06
CA ASP A 139 11.94 -6.23 -0.04
C ASP A 139 12.59 -5.93 1.31
N GLU A 140 13.24 -6.93 1.91
CA GLU A 140 13.83 -6.82 3.25
C GLU A 140 14.97 -5.79 3.31
N VAL A 141 15.76 -5.66 2.24
CA VAL A 141 16.93 -4.76 2.21
C VAL A 141 16.47 -3.33 2.04
N PHE A 142 15.57 -3.07 1.09
CA PHE A 142 14.98 -1.74 0.94
C PHE A 142 14.21 -1.31 2.19
N HIS A 143 13.48 -2.24 2.83
CA HIS A 143 12.78 -1.98 4.08
C HIS A 143 13.74 -1.51 5.18
N ASP A 144 14.87 -2.19 5.37
CA ASP A 144 15.91 -1.79 6.33
C ASP A 144 16.48 -0.40 6.00
N ILE A 145 16.74 -0.12 4.72
CA ILE A 145 17.20 1.20 4.25
C ILE A 145 16.14 2.25 4.58
N ALA A 146 14.86 2.00 4.30
CA ALA A 146 13.77 2.94 4.56
C ALA A 146 13.64 3.29 6.05
N TYR A 147 13.90 2.36 6.98
CA TYR A 147 13.93 2.65 8.42
C TYR A 147 15.15 3.46 8.87
N LYS A 148 16.29 3.31 8.20
CA LYS A 148 17.55 3.95 8.58
C LYS A 148 17.83 5.25 7.83
N ALA A 149 17.17 5.47 6.71
CA ALA A 149 17.36 6.63 5.83
C ALA A 149 17.26 7.94 6.61
N LYS A 150 18.21 8.84 6.39
CA LYS A 150 18.27 10.18 6.97
C LYS A 150 17.90 11.25 5.95
N ASP A 151 18.13 10.95 4.68
CA ASP A 151 17.79 11.84 3.58
C ASP A 151 17.26 11.07 2.36
N ARG A 152 16.96 11.82 1.30
CA ARG A 152 16.44 11.27 0.04
C ARG A 152 17.48 10.43 -0.72
N GLN A 153 18.77 10.65 -0.51
CA GLN A 153 19.82 9.94 -1.26
C GLN A 153 19.91 8.49 -0.79
N ASP A 154 19.73 8.25 0.51
CA ASP A 154 19.66 6.88 1.05
C ASP A 154 18.55 6.06 0.38
N LEU A 155 17.36 6.66 0.19
CA LEU A 155 16.24 5.99 -0.47
C LEU A 155 16.51 5.72 -1.95
N ILE A 156 17.15 6.66 -2.66
CA ILE A 156 17.52 6.48 -4.07
C ILE A 156 18.55 5.35 -4.21
N ALA A 157 19.58 5.32 -3.36
CA ALA A 157 20.56 4.25 -3.34
C ALA A 157 19.93 2.88 -3.06
N GLY A 158 18.92 2.82 -2.17
CA GLY A 158 18.15 1.60 -1.95
C GLY A 158 17.31 1.16 -3.15
N ILE A 159 16.76 2.11 -3.92
CA ILE A 159 16.06 1.78 -5.17
C ILE A 159 17.03 1.21 -6.19
N ASP A 160 18.20 1.83 -6.36
CA ASP A 160 19.21 1.39 -7.31
C ASP A 160 19.70 -0.03 -6.97
N GLU A 161 19.99 -0.30 -5.69
CA GLU A 161 20.37 -1.64 -5.22
C GLU A 161 19.30 -2.70 -5.49
N PHE A 162 18.02 -2.35 -5.25
CA PHE A 162 16.92 -3.24 -5.59
C PHE A 162 16.88 -3.53 -7.10
N LEU A 163 17.00 -2.50 -7.93
CA LEU A 163 16.91 -2.63 -9.39
C LEU A 163 18.05 -3.48 -9.98
N ASP A 164 19.24 -3.45 -9.39
CA ASP A 164 20.39 -4.27 -9.82
C ASP A 164 20.13 -5.77 -9.63
N GLU A 165 19.32 -6.16 -8.65
CA GLU A 165 19.02 -7.56 -8.33
C GLU A 165 17.70 -8.06 -8.96
N VAL A 166 16.83 -7.16 -9.44
CA VAL A 166 15.58 -7.55 -10.10
C VAL A 166 15.85 -8.19 -11.45
N ILE A 167 15.23 -9.37 -11.66
CA ILE A 167 15.21 -10.03 -12.97
C ILE A 167 14.01 -9.53 -13.77
N VAL A 168 14.27 -9.03 -14.97
CA VAL A 168 13.23 -8.61 -15.92
C VAL A 168 12.92 -9.75 -16.87
N LEU A 169 11.62 -10.04 -17.04
CA LEU A 169 11.13 -10.98 -18.06
C LEU A 169 10.72 -10.19 -19.32
N PRO A 170 11.29 -10.49 -20.50
CA PRO A 170 10.90 -9.83 -21.73
C PRO A 170 9.40 -10.03 -22.06
N PRO A 171 8.67 -8.98 -22.46
CA PRO A 171 7.28 -9.11 -22.87
C PRO A 171 7.18 -9.93 -24.16
N GLY A 172 6.20 -10.85 -24.22
CA GLY A 172 5.87 -11.60 -25.45
C GLY A 172 6.72 -12.86 -25.71
N GLU A 173 7.88 -12.99 -25.06
CA GLU A 173 8.71 -14.21 -25.11
C GLU A 173 8.45 -15.14 -23.91
N TRP A 174 7.73 -14.62 -22.91
CA TRP A 174 7.36 -15.36 -21.71
C TRP A 174 5.92 -15.86 -21.79
N ASP A 175 5.72 -17.18 -21.76
CA ASP A 175 4.39 -17.78 -21.62
C ASP A 175 3.89 -17.66 -20.16
N PRO A 176 2.83 -16.88 -19.89
CA PRO A 176 2.30 -16.71 -18.53
C PRO A 176 1.76 -18.00 -17.91
N ALA A 177 1.45 -19.01 -18.72
CA ALA A 177 0.97 -20.32 -18.25
C ALA A 177 2.11 -21.23 -17.77
N ILE A 178 3.37 -20.93 -18.12
CA ILE A 178 4.52 -21.71 -17.69
C ILE A 178 4.90 -21.30 -16.27
N ARG A 179 4.84 -22.26 -15.35
CA ARG A 179 5.32 -22.12 -13.99
C ARG A 179 6.85 -22.09 -13.99
N ILE A 180 7.45 -21.02 -13.48
CA ILE A 180 8.88 -20.98 -13.14
C ILE A 180 9.09 -21.89 -11.94
N GLU A 181 9.94 -22.90 -12.08
CA GLU A 181 10.35 -23.67 -10.91
C GLU A 181 11.17 -22.78 -9.98
N PRO A 182 10.92 -22.83 -8.66
CA PRO A 182 11.72 -22.08 -7.72
C PRO A 182 13.20 -22.50 -7.87
N PRO A 183 14.14 -21.54 -7.76
CA PRO A 183 15.55 -21.85 -7.88
C PRO A 183 15.96 -22.89 -6.83
N LYS A 184 16.87 -23.80 -7.21
CA LYS A 184 17.32 -24.91 -6.35
C LYS A 184 17.97 -24.43 -5.05
N SER A 185 18.54 -23.22 -5.07
CA SER A 185 19.01 -22.49 -3.91
C SER A 185 18.63 -21.02 -4.08
N LEU A 186 18.18 -20.39 -3.00
CA LEU A 186 17.97 -18.95 -3.00
C LEU A 186 19.33 -18.25 -3.06
N PRO A 187 19.53 -17.27 -3.96
CA PRO A 187 20.73 -16.44 -3.92
C PRO A 187 20.81 -15.75 -2.55
N SER A 188 21.98 -15.82 -1.91
CA SER A 188 22.19 -15.29 -0.57
C SER A 188 22.09 -13.75 -0.55
N SER A 189 21.33 -13.22 0.41
CA SER A 189 21.24 -11.79 0.72
C SER A 189 22.46 -11.26 1.49
N ASP A 190 23.45 -12.11 1.83
CA ASP A 190 24.57 -11.73 2.70
C ASP A 190 25.45 -10.65 2.04
N LYS A 191 25.58 -10.67 0.71
CA LYS A 191 26.23 -9.58 -0.04
C LYS A 191 25.50 -8.24 0.18
N ARG A 192 24.17 -8.26 0.19
CA ARG A 192 23.30 -7.09 0.36
C ARG A 192 23.38 -6.51 1.78
N LYS A 193 23.39 -7.37 2.81
CA LYS A 193 23.52 -6.94 4.22
C LYS A 193 24.91 -6.40 4.55
N ASN A 194 25.97 -6.96 3.96
CA ASN A 194 27.34 -6.57 4.27
C ASN A 194 27.74 -5.22 3.66
N MET A 195 27.20 -4.86 2.48
CA MET A 195 27.51 -3.59 1.82
C MET A 195 27.09 -2.36 2.65
N TYR A 196 26.04 -2.49 3.46
CA TYR A 196 25.55 -1.43 4.35
C TYR A 196 26.00 -1.57 5.82
N SER A 197 26.59 -2.70 6.21
CA SER A 197 27.11 -2.93 7.56
C SER A 197 28.59 -2.53 7.73
N GLY A 198 29.28 -2.15 6.65
CA GLY A 198 30.73 -1.89 6.59
C GLY A 198 31.22 -0.55 7.16
N GLY A 199 30.55 0.00 8.18
CA GLY A 199 30.96 1.26 8.84
C GLY A 199 31.93 1.09 10.03
N GLU A 200 32.12 -0.11 10.56
CA GLU A 200 33.02 -0.35 11.70
C GLU A 200 33.83 -1.64 11.50
N ASN A 201 35.07 -1.47 11.04
CA ASN A 201 36.29 -2.18 11.40
C ASN A 201 37.31 -2.12 10.25
N VAL A 202 37.89 -0.93 10.04
CA VAL A 202 39.25 -0.87 9.49
C VAL A 202 40.18 -1.06 10.67
N GLN A 203 40.44 -2.32 11.02
CA GLN A 203 41.53 -2.65 11.93
C GLN A 203 42.83 -2.54 11.11
N MET A 204 43.49 -1.39 11.22
CA MET A 204 44.86 -1.21 10.75
C MET A 204 45.75 -2.22 11.47
N ASN A 205 46.12 -3.30 10.80
CA ASN A 205 47.29 -4.09 11.20
C ASN A 205 48.53 -3.35 10.68
N GLY A 206 49.01 -2.41 11.48
CA GLY A 206 50.43 -2.06 11.49
C GLY A 206 51.13 -2.99 12.47
N ASP A 207 52.14 -3.71 11.99
CA ASP A 207 53.49 -3.71 12.58
C ASP A 207 54.34 -4.80 11.92
N THR A 208 55.30 -4.36 11.12
CA THR A 208 56.59 -5.02 10.93
C THR A 208 57.57 -4.44 11.94
N PRO A 209 58.53 -5.24 12.41
CA PRO A 209 59.90 -5.01 11.96
C PRO A 209 60.48 -6.19 11.15
#